data_AF-T2JLA3-F1
#
_entry.id   AF-T2JLA3-F1
#
_cell.length_a   1.000
_cell.length_b   1.000
_cell.length_c   1.000
_cell.angle_alpha   90.00
_cell.angle_beta   90.00
_cell.angle_gamma   90.00
#
_symmetry.space_group_name_H-M   'P 1'
#
loop_
_entity.id
_entity.type
_entity.pdbx_description
1 polymer ?
#
loop_
_entity_poly.entity_id
_entity_poly.type
_entity_poly.pdbx_seq_one_letter_code
_entity_poly.pdbx_strand_id
1 'polypeptide(L)'
;MIKVLHFSDIHLGSGFSHGKVNPQTGLNSRLEDFVNCLSLCIDRAINEPVDLVLFGGDAFPDATPPPYIQEAFAAQFRRLADADIPTILLVGNHDQHSQGNGGASLCIYRTLAVPGFIVGDNLITHKIATKNGDIQVITLPWLTRSSLLTKSKTEGLSLDEINQLLIKALEPVLEEEIRKLDPDIPTILLGHLMVSRARFGAEQFLAVGRGFTIPISLLIRSEFDYVALGHVHKHQNLNPNNDPPVIYPGSIERVDFSEEKEEKGYVLLTLKKEKLIGIFPPYLLALF
;
A
#
# COMPACT_ATOMS: atom_id res chain seq x y z
N MET A 1 -5.52 17.62 -14.50
CA MET A 1 -4.35 16.76 -14.22
C MET A 1 -4.49 16.37 -12.76
N ILE A 2 -4.47 15.08 -12.48
CA ILE A 2 -4.79 14.54 -11.15
C ILE A 2 -3.49 14.29 -10.40
N LYS A 3 -3.30 14.91 -9.24
CA LYS A 3 -2.15 14.70 -8.37
C LYS A 3 -2.43 13.59 -7.37
N VAL A 4 -1.57 12.59 -7.31
CA VAL A 4 -1.73 11.45 -6.41
C VAL A 4 -0.49 11.34 -5.53
N LEU A 5 -0.70 11.15 -4.23
CA LEU A 5 0.36 10.83 -3.29
C LEU A 5 0.22 9.37 -2.86
N HIS A 6 1.26 8.59 -3.06
CA HIS A 6 1.30 7.15 -2.82
C HIS A 6 2.41 6.80 -1.81
N PHE A 7 2.04 6.15 -0.72
CA PHE A 7 2.97 5.59 0.28
C PHE A 7 2.41 4.28 0.84
N SER A 8 3.24 3.48 1.47
CA SER A 8 2.86 2.18 2.03
C SER A 8 3.76 1.81 3.22
N ASP A 9 3.51 0.65 3.81
CA ASP A 9 4.43 -0.04 4.72
C ASP A 9 4.87 0.86 5.89
N ILE A 10 3.88 1.46 6.59
CA ILE A 10 4.15 2.30 7.75
C ILE A 10 4.64 1.45 8.90
N HIS A 11 3.99 0.31 9.15
CA HIS A 11 4.21 -0.53 10.33
C HIS A 11 4.27 0.27 11.64
N LEU A 12 3.28 1.13 11.87
CA LEU A 12 3.23 2.00 13.04
C LEU A 12 3.20 1.15 14.31
N GLY A 13 4.22 1.31 15.16
CA GLY A 13 4.41 0.46 16.34
C GLY A 13 5.58 -0.52 16.23
N SER A 14 6.30 -0.55 15.10
CA SER A 14 7.52 -1.32 14.93
C SER A 14 8.72 -0.77 15.71
N GLY A 15 9.69 -1.66 15.98
CA GLY A 15 11.01 -1.27 16.45
C GLY A 15 11.07 -0.78 17.90
N PHE A 16 10.05 -1.00 18.73
CA PHE A 16 10.03 -0.50 20.12
C PHE A 16 11.21 -0.97 20.97
N SER A 17 11.75 -2.17 20.70
CA SER A 17 12.97 -2.70 21.33
C SER A 17 14.23 -1.89 21.04
N HIS A 18 14.22 -1.06 20.00
CA HIS A 18 15.33 -0.20 19.58
C HIS A 18 15.10 1.28 19.94
N GLY A 19 13.91 1.60 20.44
CA GLY A 19 13.59 2.93 20.95
C GLY A 19 13.83 3.07 22.44
N LYS A 20 13.69 4.30 22.93
CA LYS A 20 13.71 4.64 24.35
C LYS A 20 12.46 5.43 24.71
N VAL A 21 12.08 5.42 25.99
CA VAL A 21 10.98 6.28 26.45
C VAL A 21 11.44 7.73 26.40
N ASN A 22 10.72 8.56 25.66
CA ASN A 22 10.87 9.99 25.68
C ASN A 22 10.32 10.54 27.01
N PRO A 23 11.14 11.19 27.85
CA PRO A 23 10.71 11.63 29.17
C PRO A 23 9.73 12.80 29.14
N GLN A 24 9.62 13.53 28.03
CA GLN A 24 8.66 14.62 27.86
C GLN A 24 7.27 14.12 27.46
N THR A 25 7.19 13.16 26.53
CA THR A 25 5.92 12.68 25.97
C THR A 25 5.44 11.38 26.62
N GLY A 26 6.34 10.63 27.26
CA GLY A 26 6.09 9.29 27.79
C GLY A 26 5.99 8.21 26.71
N LEU A 27 6.16 8.56 25.43
CA LEU A 27 6.06 7.64 24.30
C LEU A 27 7.42 7.00 23.97
N ASN A 28 7.39 5.89 23.24
CA ASN A 28 8.59 5.29 22.68
C ASN A 28 9.10 6.16 21.52
N SER A 29 10.39 6.48 21.48
CA SER A 29 10.99 7.34 20.46
C SER A 29 10.79 6.81 19.03
N ARG A 30 10.77 5.49 18.83
CA ARG A 30 10.46 4.92 17.51
C ARG A 30 9.03 5.22 17.08
N LEU A 31 8.06 5.14 18.00
CA LEU A 31 6.70 5.55 17.66
C LEU A 31 6.67 7.01 17.20
N GLU A 32 7.39 7.89 17.90
CA GLU A 32 7.48 9.30 17.53
C GLU A 32 8.11 9.47 16.14
N ASP A 33 9.19 8.76 15.81
CA ASP A 33 9.82 8.78 14.49
C ASP A 33 8.81 8.42 13.38
N PHE A 34 8.10 7.30 13.53
CA PHE A 34 7.10 6.87 12.54
C PHE A 34 5.93 7.85 12.43
N VAL A 35 5.42 8.38 13.56
CA VAL A 35 4.35 9.39 13.55
C VAL A 35 4.82 10.68 12.88
N ASN A 36 6.06 11.10 13.09
CA ASN A 36 6.65 12.29 12.45
C ASN A 36 6.78 12.08 10.94
N CYS A 37 7.32 10.94 10.50
CA CYS A 37 7.40 10.61 9.08
C CYS A 37 6.01 10.56 8.43
N LEU A 38 5.03 9.93 9.08
CA LEU A 38 3.65 9.91 8.59
C LEU A 38 3.07 11.32 8.52
N SER A 39 3.28 12.15 9.55
CA SER A 39 2.85 13.55 9.55
C SER A 39 3.44 14.30 8.37
N LEU A 40 4.72 14.13 8.04
CA LEU A 40 5.34 14.79 6.88
C LEU A 40 4.71 14.35 5.55
N CYS A 41 4.35 13.07 5.40
CA CYS A 41 3.60 12.59 4.23
C CYS A 41 2.21 13.25 4.13
N ILE A 42 1.49 13.36 5.25
CA ILE A 42 0.16 13.98 5.31
C ILE A 42 0.25 15.51 5.11
N ASP A 43 1.24 16.16 5.71
CA ASP A 43 1.54 17.58 5.53
C ASP A 43 1.80 17.89 4.07
N ARG A 44 2.54 17.02 3.38
CA ARG A 44 2.75 17.15 1.94
C ARG A 44 1.43 17.13 1.18
N ALA A 45 0.59 16.13 1.44
CA ALA A 45 -0.69 15.95 0.77
C ALA A 45 -1.62 17.14 0.96
N ILE A 46 -1.57 17.80 2.12
CA ILE A 46 -2.43 18.93 2.48
C ILE A 46 -1.86 20.28 2.00
N ASN A 47 -0.56 20.54 2.26
CA ASN A 47 0.08 21.83 1.93
C ASN A 47 0.24 22.03 0.43
N GLU A 48 0.48 20.95 -0.31
CA GLU A 48 0.38 20.92 -1.77
C GLU A 48 -0.80 20.02 -2.15
N PRO A 49 -2.04 20.53 -2.08
CA PRO A 49 -3.25 19.73 -2.07
C PRO A 49 -3.26 18.76 -3.25
N VAL A 50 -3.19 17.48 -2.91
CA VAL A 50 -3.34 16.38 -3.85
C VAL A 50 -4.82 16.07 -4.06
N ASP A 51 -5.11 15.39 -5.16
CA ASP A 51 -6.45 14.99 -5.55
C ASP A 51 -6.86 13.64 -4.95
N LEU A 52 -5.87 12.81 -4.63
CA LEU A 52 -6.06 11.46 -4.09
C LEU A 52 -4.83 11.02 -3.29
N VAL A 53 -5.07 10.36 -2.16
CA VAL A 53 -4.03 9.62 -1.42
C VAL A 53 -4.25 8.12 -1.60
N LEU A 54 -3.18 7.41 -1.90
CA LEU A 54 -3.14 5.95 -1.95
C LEU A 54 -2.24 5.44 -0.84
N PHE A 55 -2.82 4.69 0.09
CA PHE A 55 -2.07 3.95 1.09
C PHE A 55 -1.98 2.47 0.69
N GLY A 56 -0.78 2.00 0.36
CA GLY A 56 -0.50 0.67 -0.18
C GLY A 56 -0.47 -0.48 0.83
N GLY A 57 -1.02 -0.31 2.03
CA GLY A 57 -1.14 -1.36 3.05
C GLY A 57 0.01 -1.45 4.04
N ASP A 58 -0.17 -2.32 5.03
CA ASP A 58 0.70 -2.54 6.19
C ASP A 58 0.80 -1.29 7.09
N ALA A 59 -0.35 -0.93 7.66
CA ALA A 59 -0.45 0.19 8.59
C ALA A 59 0.27 -0.10 9.91
N PHE A 60 0.25 -1.36 10.34
CA PHE A 60 0.72 -1.82 11.65
C PHE A 60 1.60 -3.07 11.50
N PRO A 61 2.43 -3.41 12.50
CA PRO A 61 3.18 -4.68 12.50
C PRO A 61 2.28 -5.92 12.68
N ASP A 62 1.06 -5.74 13.18
CA ASP A 62 0.06 -6.81 13.34
C ASP A 62 -1.36 -6.25 13.30
N ALA A 63 -2.35 -7.12 13.10
CA ALA A 63 -3.75 -6.75 12.92
C ALA A 63 -4.44 -6.25 14.20
N THR A 64 -3.76 -6.30 15.35
CA THR A 64 -4.27 -5.95 16.68
C THR A 64 -3.41 -4.87 17.36
N PRO A 65 -3.16 -3.71 16.71
CA PRO A 65 -2.32 -2.67 17.29
C PRO A 65 -2.94 -2.13 18.58
N PRO A 66 -2.12 -1.78 19.59
CA PRO A 66 -2.58 -1.12 20.81
C PRO A 66 -3.41 0.15 20.54
N PRO A 67 -4.39 0.50 21.39
CA PRO A 67 -5.30 1.63 21.14
C PRO A 67 -4.61 2.97 20.88
N TYR A 68 -3.54 3.30 21.60
CA TYR A 68 -2.82 4.57 21.42
C TYR A 68 -2.08 4.64 20.06
N ILE A 69 -1.72 3.48 19.48
CA ILE A 69 -1.13 3.41 18.13
C ILE A 69 -2.22 3.58 17.07
N GLN A 70 -3.40 2.97 17.29
CA GLN A 70 -4.56 3.19 16.44
C GLN A 70 -4.98 4.67 16.44
N GLU A 71 -4.98 5.30 17.61
CA GLU A 71 -5.28 6.73 17.77
C GLU A 71 -4.27 7.60 17.02
N ALA A 72 -2.97 7.32 17.14
CA ALA A 72 -1.93 8.07 16.42
C ALA A 72 -2.08 7.96 14.90
N PHE A 73 -2.38 6.77 14.38
CA PHE A 73 -2.68 6.56 12.97
C PHE A 73 -3.95 7.32 12.54
N ALA A 74 -5.04 7.13 13.28
CA ALA A 74 -6.32 7.77 12.98
C ALA A 74 -6.26 9.30 13.04
N ALA A 75 -5.48 9.86 13.97
CA ALA A 75 -5.25 11.30 14.07
C ALA A 75 -4.62 11.85 12.78
N GLN A 76 -3.68 11.14 12.15
CA GLN A 76 -3.07 11.59 10.90
C GLN A 76 -4.01 11.47 9.70
N PHE A 77 -4.71 10.34 9.55
CA PHE A 77 -5.64 10.15 8.43
C PHE A 77 -6.90 11.01 8.53
N ARG A 78 -7.36 11.32 9.75
CA ARG A 78 -8.44 12.30 9.95
C ARG A 78 -8.14 13.65 9.30
N ARG A 79 -6.87 14.09 9.30
CA ARG A 79 -6.47 15.37 8.70
C ARG A 79 -6.72 15.40 7.18
N LEU A 80 -6.63 14.24 6.50
CA LEU A 80 -6.98 14.13 5.08
C LEU A 80 -8.50 14.24 4.88
N ALA A 81 -9.29 13.64 5.76
CA ALA A 81 -10.74 13.79 5.75
C ALA A 81 -11.17 15.25 5.99
N ASP A 82 -10.57 15.92 6.99
CA ASP A 82 -10.82 17.33 7.29
C ASP A 82 -10.40 18.27 6.15
N ALA A 83 -9.50 17.83 5.25
CA ALA A 83 -9.04 18.57 4.07
C ALA A 83 -9.80 18.21 2.77
N ASP A 84 -10.83 17.36 2.86
CA ASP A 84 -11.57 16.81 1.72
C ASP A 84 -10.66 16.17 0.67
N ILE A 85 -9.68 15.37 1.12
CA ILE A 85 -8.76 14.61 0.26
C ILE A 85 -9.20 13.14 0.27
N PRO A 86 -9.77 12.63 -0.85
CA PRO A 86 -10.10 11.21 -0.97
C PRO A 86 -8.88 10.33 -0.69
N THR A 87 -9.10 9.23 0.03
CA THR A 87 -8.04 8.32 0.45
C THR A 87 -8.47 6.86 0.28
N ILE A 88 -7.63 6.06 -0.38
CA ILE A 88 -7.80 4.60 -0.40
C ILE A 88 -6.81 3.99 0.59
N LEU A 89 -7.35 3.24 1.56
CA LEU A 89 -6.60 2.44 2.53
C LEU A 89 -6.60 0.98 2.09
N LEU A 90 -5.55 0.55 1.41
CA LEU A 90 -5.41 -0.86 1.01
C LEU A 90 -5.05 -1.72 2.22
N VAL A 91 -5.59 -2.93 2.30
CA VAL A 91 -5.27 -3.89 3.36
C VAL A 91 -4.03 -4.71 2.97
N GLY A 92 -2.97 -4.58 3.77
CA GLY A 92 -1.73 -5.35 3.63
C GLY A 92 -1.77 -6.69 4.35
N ASN A 93 -0.63 -7.41 4.38
CA ASN A 93 -0.55 -8.72 4.99
C ASN A 93 -0.47 -8.67 6.53
N HIS A 94 0.09 -7.61 7.10
CA HIS A 94 0.14 -7.41 8.55
C HIS A 94 -1.19 -6.90 9.11
N ASP A 95 -2.02 -6.28 8.28
CA ASP A 95 -3.33 -5.76 8.67
C ASP A 95 -4.40 -6.85 8.85
N GLN A 96 -4.17 -8.07 8.34
CA GLN A 96 -5.13 -9.18 8.34
C GLN A 96 -4.92 -10.14 9.53
N HIS A 97 -6.02 -10.60 10.13
CA HIS A 97 -5.96 -11.65 11.15
C HIS A 97 -5.65 -13.01 10.53
N SER A 98 -4.62 -13.69 11.03
CA SER A 98 -4.18 -15.01 10.54
C SER A 98 -5.22 -16.13 10.69
N GLN A 99 -6.22 -15.96 11.56
CA GLN A 99 -7.24 -16.96 11.88
C GLN A 99 -8.59 -16.74 11.16
N GLY A 100 -8.68 -15.79 10.21
CA GLY A 100 -9.84 -15.61 9.33
C GLY A 100 -11.14 -15.09 9.96
N ASN A 101 -11.25 -15.05 11.30
CA ASN A 101 -12.43 -14.54 12.02
C ASN A 101 -12.35 -13.05 12.39
N GLY A 102 -11.19 -12.40 12.23
CA GLY A 102 -11.03 -10.96 12.47
C GLY A 102 -10.93 -10.23 11.13
N GLY A 103 -11.73 -9.18 10.94
CA GLY A 103 -11.57 -8.26 9.80
C GLY A 103 -10.17 -7.62 9.78
N ALA A 104 -9.86 -6.79 8.78
CA ALA A 104 -8.59 -6.06 8.79
C ALA A 104 -8.60 -4.93 9.85
N SER A 105 -7.41 -4.59 10.36
CA SER A 105 -7.19 -3.43 11.26
C SER A 105 -7.81 -2.14 10.71
N LEU A 106 -7.80 -1.97 9.37
CA LEU A 106 -8.30 -0.81 8.64
C LEU A 106 -9.83 -0.82 8.41
N CYS A 107 -10.53 -1.93 8.65
CA CYS A 107 -11.97 -2.02 8.40
C CYS A 107 -12.81 -1.02 9.22
N ILE A 108 -12.26 -0.50 10.32
CA ILE A 108 -12.94 0.50 11.15
C ILE A 108 -13.32 1.77 10.36
N TYR A 109 -12.52 2.18 9.37
CA TYR A 109 -12.81 3.36 8.54
C TYR A 109 -14.06 3.17 7.68
N ARG A 110 -14.27 1.95 7.17
CA ARG A 110 -15.50 1.58 6.47
C ARG A 110 -16.69 1.49 7.44
N THR A 111 -16.50 0.85 8.59
CA THR A 111 -17.57 0.70 9.60
C THR A 111 -18.07 2.04 10.12
N LEU A 112 -17.16 3.00 10.33
CA LEU A 112 -17.49 4.36 10.74
C LEU A 112 -17.96 5.26 9.59
N ALA A 113 -17.95 4.76 8.34
CA ALA A 113 -18.29 5.50 7.13
C ALA A 113 -17.56 6.85 7.04
N VAL A 114 -16.24 6.84 7.27
CA VAL A 114 -15.43 8.06 7.23
C VAL A 114 -15.52 8.69 5.82
N PRO A 115 -15.99 9.95 5.68
CA PRO A 115 -16.17 10.58 4.39
C PRO A 115 -14.88 10.62 3.57
N GLY A 116 -14.96 10.30 2.28
CA GLY A 116 -13.82 10.30 1.37
C GLY A 116 -12.86 9.11 1.53
N PHE A 117 -13.11 8.18 2.46
CA PHE A 117 -12.26 7.02 2.69
C PHE A 117 -12.84 5.75 2.07
N ILE A 118 -11.98 5.01 1.36
CA ILE A 118 -12.29 3.70 0.79
C ILE A 118 -11.33 2.69 1.40
N VAL A 119 -11.86 1.60 1.97
CA VAL A 119 -11.03 0.47 2.43
C VAL A 119 -10.94 -0.54 1.28
N GLY A 120 -9.72 -0.71 0.76
CA GLY A 120 -9.41 -1.65 -0.31
C GLY A 120 -9.05 -3.02 0.25
N ASP A 121 -10.05 -3.82 0.62
CA ASP A 121 -9.90 -5.19 1.14
C ASP A 121 -10.47 -6.25 0.18
N ASN A 122 -10.80 -5.87 -1.04
CA ASN A 122 -11.29 -6.74 -2.10
C ASN A 122 -10.68 -6.35 -3.46
N LEU A 123 -10.63 -7.31 -4.39
CA LEU A 123 -10.31 -7.06 -5.80
C LEU A 123 -11.52 -6.42 -6.50
N ILE A 124 -11.52 -5.10 -6.61
CA ILE A 124 -12.61 -4.34 -7.22
C ILE A 124 -12.11 -2.97 -7.71
N THR A 125 -12.78 -2.44 -8.74
CA THR A 125 -12.56 -1.12 -9.29
C THR A 125 -13.40 -0.07 -8.57
N HIS A 126 -12.77 1.01 -8.11
CA HIS A 126 -13.40 2.18 -7.54
C HIS A 126 -13.30 3.35 -8.51
N LYS A 127 -14.41 4.00 -8.84
CA LYS A 127 -14.41 5.28 -9.57
C LYS A 127 -14.51 6.42 -8.56
N ILE A 128 -13.56 7.34 -8.61
CA ILE A 128 -13.38 8.41 -7.63
C ILE A 128 -13.43 9.74 -8.38
N ALA A 129 -14.38 10.59 -7.99
CA ALA A 129 -14.42 11.98 -8.45
C ALA A 129 -13.41 12.79 -7.63
N THR A 130 -12.40 13.35 -8.29
CA THR A 130 -11.44 14.26 -7.65
C THR A 130 -11.69 15.71 -8.05
N LYS A 131 -10.99 16.65 -7.42
CA LYS A 131 -11.09 18.09 -7.74
C LYS A 131 -10.67 18.39 -9.19
N ASN A 132 -9.81 17.57 -9.79
CA ASN A 132 -9.23 17.78 -11.12
C ASN A 132 -9.63 16.73 -12.17
N GLY A 133 -10.70 15.97 -11.92
CA GLY A 133 -11.27 14.97 -12.83
C GLY A 133 -11.52 13.62 -12.17
N ASP A 134 -12.20 12.73 -12.87
CA ASP A 134 -12.42 11.37 -12.40
C ASP A 134 -11.12 10.55 -12.52
N ILE A 135 -10.95 9.60 -11.61
CA ILE A 135 -9.91 8.57 -11.65
C ILE A 135 -10.51 7.23 -11.27
N GLN A 136 -9.96 6.14 -11.79
CA GLN A 136 -10.34 4.80 -11.36
C GLN A 136 -9.17 4.06 -10.73
N VAL A 137 -9.44 3.36 -9.63
CA VAL A 137 -8.43 2.58 -8.91
C VAL A 137 -8.92 1.17 -8.71
N ILE A 138 -8.21 0.19 -9.23
CA ILE A 138 -8.39 -1.21 -8.89
C ILE A 138 -7.65 -1.47 -7.59
N THR A 139 -8.36 -1.87 -6.53
CA THR A 139 -7.71 -2.33 -5.30
C THR A 139 -7.40 -3.81 -5.41
N LEU A 140 -6.20 -4.23 -4.99
CA LEU A 140 -5.77 -5.61 -4.95
C LEU A 140 -5.05 -5.86 -3.61
N PRO A 141 -5.80 -6.13 -2.53
CA PRO A 141 -5.22 -6.31 -1.19
C PRO A 141 -4.31 -7.54 -1.13
N TRP A 142 -3.65 -7.75 0.00
CA TRP A 142 -2.93 -8.99 0.21
C TRP A 142 -3.85 -10.21 0.09
N LEU A 143 -3.46 -11.14 -0.79
CA LEU A 143 -4.20 -12.35 -1.08
C LEU A 143 -3.61 -13.52 -0.29
N THR A 144 -4.47 -14.23 0.44
CA THR A 144 -4.08 -15.45 1.16
C THR A 144 -4.40 -16.68 0.33
N ARG A 145 -3.72 -17.79 0.60
CA ARG A 145 -4.05 -19.08 -0.06
C ARG A 145 -5.52 -19.44 0.15
N SER A 146 -6.03 -19.20 1.36
CA SER A 146 -7.42 -19.45 1.75
C SER A 146 -8.44 -18.55 1.05
N SER A 147 -8.07 -17.33 0.64
CA SER A 147 -9.01 -16.44 -0.06
C SER A 147 -9.20 -16.83 -1.53
N LEU A 148 -8.23 -17.52 -2.14
CA LEU A 148 -8.28 -17.94 -3.54
C LEU A 148 -8.54 -19.43 -3.74
N LEU A 149 -8.09 -20.29 -2.83
CA LEU A 149 -8.15 -21.75 -2.94
C LEU A 149 -8.65 -22.38 -1.64
N THR A 150 -9.44 -23.45 -1.78
CA THR A 150 -9.84 -24.28 -0.65
C THR A 150 -8.68 -25.19 -0.22
N LYS A 151 -8.58 -25.51 1.08
CA LYS A 151 -7.51 -26.40 1.61
C LYS A 151 -7.38 -27.72 0.85
N SER A 152 -8.52 -28.31 0.45
CA SER A 152 -8.58 -29.55 -0.34
C SER A 152 -7.94 -29.45 -1.72
N LYS A 153 -7.89 -28.26 -2.34
CA LYS A 153 -7.26 -28.04 -3.65
C LYS A 153 -5.75 -27.85 -3.56
N THR A 154 -5.21 -27.66 -2.35
CA THR A 154 -3.78 -27.39 -2.11
C THR A 154 -3.04 -28.52 -1.41
N GLU A 155 -3.75 -29.58 -1.02
CA GLU A 155 -3.19 -30.71 -0.27
C GLU A 155 -2.27 -31.55 -1.16
N GLY A 156 -1.05 -31.81 -0.70
CA GLY A 156 -0.05 -32.61 -1.42
C GLY A 156 0.67 -31.90 -2.57
N LEU A 157 0.32 -30.65 -2.88
CA LEU A 157 0.97 -29.85 -3.93
C LEU A 157 2.25 -29.18 -3.43
N SER A 158 3.22 -29.03 -4.33
CA SER A 158 4.40 -28.20 -4.12
C SER A 158 4.05 -26.71 -4.06
N LEU A 159 4.95 -25.89 -3.50
CA LEU A 159 4.77 -24.44 -3.46
C LEU A 159 4.60 -23.82 -4.85
N ASP A 160 5.29 -24.36 -5.86
CA ASP A 160 5.21 -23.87 -7.24
C ASP A 160 3.83 -24.16 -7.86
N GLU A 161 3.32 -25.38 -7.70
CA GLU A 161 1.97 -25.76 -8.16
C GLU A 161 0.89 -24.92 -7.49
N ILE A 162 1.03 -24.66 -6.18
CA ILE A 162 0.13 -23.76 -5.45
C ILE A 162 0.20 -22.35 -6.04
N ASN A 163 1.39 -21.81 -6.31
CA ASN A 163 1.54 -20.49 -6.91
C ASN A 163 0.87 -20.41 -8.29
N GLN A 164 1.05 -21.41 -9.15
CA GLN A 164 0.41 -21.47 -10.47
C GLN A 164 -1.13 -21.48 -10.36
N LEU A 165 -1.69 -22.24 -9.41
CA LEU A 165 -3.13 -22.26 -9.17
C LEU A 165 -3.67 -20.92 -8.67
N LEU A 166 -2.93 -20.23 -7.79
CA LEU A 166 -3.31 -18.91 -7.28
C LEU A 166 -3.31 -17.87 -8.40
N ILE A 167 -2.30 -17.88 -9.26
CA ILE A 167 -2.23 -17.02 -10.45
C ILE A 167 -3.43 -17.30 -11.38
N LYS A 168 -3.69 -18.57 -11.68
CA LYS A 168 -4.83 -18.98 -12.53
C LYS A 168 -6.20 -18.60 -11.96
N ALA A 169 -6.30 -18.49 -10.64
CA ALA A 169 -7.52 -18.02 -9.97
C ALA A 169 -7.65 -16.49 -9.99
N LEU A 170 -6.52 -15.78 -9.87
CA LEU A 170 -6.48 -14.32 -9.86
C LEU A 170 -6.74 -13.71 -11.25
N GLU A 171 -6.11 -14.26 -12.29
CA GLU A 171 -6.15 -13.72 -13.66
C GLU A 171 -7.58 -13.41 -14.15
N PRO A 172 -8.55 -14.35 -14.12
CA PRO A 172 -9.89 -14.08 -14.64
C PRO A 172 -10.62 -12.95 -13.91
N VAL A 173 -10.40 -12.82 -12.60
CA VAL A 173 -11.03 -11.77 -11.77
C VAL A 173 -10.43 -10.42 -12.10
N LEU A 174 -9.10 -10.35 -12.24
CA LEU A 174 -8.42 -9.13 -12.66
C LEU A 174 -8.84 -8.72 -14.09
N GLU A 175 -8.95 -9.66 -15.03
CA GLU A 175 -9.44 -9.39 -16.39
C GLU A 175 -10.91 -8.93 -16.41
N GLU A 176 -11.73 -9.37 -15.46
CA GLU A 176 -13.10 -8.89 -15.34
C GLU A 176 -13.15 -7.42 -14.92
N GLU A 177 -12.34 -7.04 -13.92
CA GLU A 177 -12.23 -5.64 -13.49
C GLU A 177 -11.66 -4.75 -14.58
N ILE A 178 -10.63 -5.22 -15.30
CA ILE A 178 -10.03 -4.48 -16.41
C ILE A 178 -11.04 -4.24 -17.55
N ARG A 179 -11.93 -5.20 -17.83
CA ARG A 179 -12.98 -5.03 -18.85
C ARG A 179 -14.05 -4.00 -18.48
N LYS A 180 -14.18 -3.65 -17.20
CA LYS A 180 -15.12 -2.63 -16.69
C LYS A 180 -14.52 -1.22 -16.71
N LEU A 181 -13.24 -1.09 -17.02
CA LEU A 181 -12.53 0.18 -17.02
C LEU A 181 -13.09 1.13 -18.09
N ASP A 182 -12.97 2.41 -17.80
CA ASP A 182 -13.39 3.48 -18.69
C ASP A 182 -12.12 3.98 -19.38
N PRO A 183 -11.95 3.74 -20.69
CA PRO A 183 -10.69 4.04 -21.36
C PRO A 183 -10.34 5.53 -21.38
N ASP A 184 -11.31 6.42 -21.16
CA ASP A 184 -11.10 7.87 -21.17
C ASP A 184 -10.62 8.41 -19.79
N ILE A 185 -10.60 7.57 -18.76
CA ILE A 185 -10.26 7.91 -17.39
C ILE A 185 -8.89 7.32 -17.02
N PRO A 186 -8.03 8.04 -16.28
CA PRO A 186 -6.78 7.48 -15.78
C PRO A 186 -7.04 6.32 -14.80
N THR A 187 -6.25 5.26 -14.94
CA THR A 187 -6.39 4.04 -14.14
C THR A 187 -5.16 3.75 -13.32
N ILE A 188 -5.36 3.48 -12.03
CA ILE A 188 -4.33 2.99 -11.13
C ILE A 188 -4.67 1.56 -10.70
N LEU A 189 -3.69 0.66 -10.72
CA LEU A 189 -3.76 -0.58 -9.95
C LEU A 189 -3.04 -0.34 -8.61
N LEU A 190 -3.76 -0.42 -7.49
CA LEU A 190 -3.22 -0.33 -6.14
C LEU A 190 -3.17 -1.73 -5.52
N GLY A 191 -1.97 -2.29 -5.37
CA GLY A 191 -1.76 -3.66 -4.91
C GLY A 191 -0.82 -3.80 -3.72
N HIS A 192 -1.07 -4.76 -2.83
CA HIS A 192 -0.12 -5.16 -1.78
C HIS A 192 0.34 -6.57 -2.09
N LEU A 193 1.49 -6.69 -2.78
CA LEU A 193 1.84 -7.89 -3.53
C LEU A 193 3.34 -8.19 -3.43
N MET A 194 3.69 -9.46 -3.61
CA MET A 194 5.04 -9.87 -3.96
C MET A 194 5.16 -10.03 -5.48
N VAL A 195 5.89 -9.15 -6.16
CA VAL A 195 5.99 -9.13 -7.63
C VAL A 195 7.35 -9.64 -8.11
N SER A 196 7.38 -10.41 -9.21
CA SER A 196 8.64 -10.85 -9.81
C SER A 196 9.50 -9.65 -10.24
N ARG A 197 10.83 -9.81 -10.16
CA ARG A 197 11.85 -8.74 -10.34
C ARG A 197 11.97 -7.73 -9.18
N ALA A 198 11.15 -7.81 -8.15
CA ALA A 198 11.34 -7.01 -6.95
C ALA A 198 12.67 -7.36 -6.26
N ARG A 199 13.39 -6.32 -5.82
CA ARG A 199 14.58 -6.43 -5.00
C ARG A 199 14.16 -6.24 -3.55
N PHE A 200 14.32 -7.30 -2.77
CA PHE A 200 14.09 -7.29 -1.34
C PHE A 200 15.42 -6.99 -0.62
N GLY A 201 15.35 -6.29 0.50
CA GLY A 201 16.40 -6.22 1.51
C GLY A 201 16.41 -7.49 2.38
N ALA A 202 16.65 -7.34 3.69
CA ALA A 202 16.67 -8.48 4.61
C ALA A 202 15.28 -9.14 4.81
N GLU A 203 14.20 -8.46 4.43
CA GLU A 203 12.83 -8.98 4.47
C GLU A 203 12.60 -10.19 3.55
N GLN A 204 13.49 -10.41 2.56
CA GLN A 204 13.45 -11.59 1.69
C GLN A 204 13.40 -12.90 2.49
N PHE A 205 14.09 -12.96 3.63
CA PHE A 205 14.14 -14.13 4.50
C PHE A 205 12.84 -14.33 5.30
N LEU A 206 12.09 -13.25 5.57
CA LEU A 206 10.81 -13.28 6.29
C LEU A 206 9.64 -13.66 5.39
N ALA A 207 9.72 -13.33 4.10
CA ALA A 207 8.72 -13.65 3.08
C ALA A 207 8.71 -15.13 2.65
N VAL A 208 9.74 -15.92 3.02
CA VAL A 208 9.84 -17.34 2.66
C VAL A 208 8.62 -18.11 3.18
N GLY A 209 7.77 -18.55 2.25
CA GLY A 209 6.59 -19.37 2.54
C GLY A 209 5.30 -18.59 2.88
N ARG A 210 5.33 -17.25 2.97
CA ARG A 210 4.16 -16.41 3.27
C ARG A 210 3.78 -15.57 2.05
N GLY A 211 2.99 -16.13 1.14
CA GLY A 211 2.52 -15.46 -0.08
C GLY A 211 2.88 -16.22 -1.35
N PHE A 212 2.46 -15.69 -2.50
CA PHE A 212 2.83 -16.20 -3.83
C PHE A 212 3.34 -15.05 -4.69
N THR A 213 4.28 -15.34 -5.59
CA THR A 213 4.89 -14.33 -6.46
C THR A 213 4.00 -14.08 -7.67
N ILE A 214 3.60 -12.82 -7.85
CA ILE A 214 2.86 -12.34 -9.02
C ILE A 214 3.85 -12.09 -10.17
N PRO A 215 3.65 -12.67 -11.35
CA PRO A 215 4.42 -12.31 -12.53
C PRO A 215 4.21 -10.85 -12.90
N ILE A 216 5.29 -10.08 -13.08
CA ILE A 216 5.22 -8.67 -13.48
C ILE A 216 4.44 -8.46 -14.80
N SER A 217 4.34 -9.46 -15.66
CA SER A 217 3.55 -9.42 -16.89
C SER A 217 2.06 -9.21 -16.67
N LEU A 218 1.52 -9.53 -15.49
CA LEU A 218 0.14 -9.23 -15.13
C LEU A 218 -0.09 -7.74 -14.81
N LEU A 219 0.99 -7.00 -14.53
CA LEU A 219 0.94 -5.61 -14.10
C LEU A 219 1.39 -4.63 -15.19
N ILE A 220 2.26 -5.06 -16.11
CA ILE A 220 2.67 -4.25 -17.27
C ILE A 220 1.59 -4.35 -18.34
N ARG A 221 0.64 -3.44 -18.29
CA ARG A 221 -0.57 -3.42 -19.11
C ARG A 221 -0.89 -2.01 -19.58
N SER A 222 -1.35 -1.86 -20.82
CA SER A 222 -1.72 -0.56 -21.41
C SER A 222 -2.96 0.07 -20.77
N GLU A 223 -3.77 -0.74 -20.07
CA GLU A 223 -4.97 -0.26 -19.39
C GLU A 223 -4.66 0.48 -18.10
N PHE A 224 -3.44 0.36 -17.57
CA PHE A 224 -2.99 1.05 -16.36
C PHE A 224 -2.11 2.23 -16.74
N ASP A 225 -2.35 3.38 -16.10
CA ASP A 225 -1.49 4.56 -16.21
C ASP A 225 -0.42 4.58 -15.10
N TYR A 226 -0.66 3.86 -14.00
CA TYR A 226 0.26 3.68 -12.88
C TYR A 226 -0.07 2.41 -12.08
N VAL A 227 0.96 1.67 -11.64
CA VAL A 227 0.80 0.56 -10.70
C VAL A 227 1.47 0.94 -9.38
N ALA A 228 0.63 1.17 -8.38
CA ALA A 228 0.97 1.52 -7.01
C ALA A 228 1.08 0.24 -6.18
N LEU A 229 2.28 -0.13 -5.73
CA LEU A 229 2.50 -1.32 -4.93
C LEU A 229 2.85 -0.97 -3.47
N GLY A 230 2.46 -1.82 -2.51
CA GLY A 230 3.07 -1.91 -1.17
C GLY A 230 3.56 -3.35 -0.90
N HIS A 231 4.18 -3.59 0.25
CA HIS A 231 4.81 -4.84 0.76
C HIS A 231 6.34 -4.79 0.80
N VAL A 232 6.97 -4.07 -0.14
CA VAL A 232 8.44 -4.00 -0.25
C VAL A 232 8.92 -2.66 0.26
N HIS A 233 9.73 -2.68 1.32
CA HIS A 233 10.19 -1.48 2.03
C HIS A 233 11.20 -0.63 1.24
N LYS A 234 11.77 -1.19 0.17
CA LYS A 234 12.72 -0.51 -0.70
C LYS A 234 12.02 0.13 -1.88
N HIS A 235 12.18 1.45 -2.01
CA HIS A 235 11.75 2.20 -3.19
C HIS A 235 12.33 1.63 -4.48
N GLN A 236 11.49 1.32 -5.46
CA GLN A 236 11.93 0.84 -6.77
C GLN A 236 10.83 0.90 -7.83
N ASN A 237 11.24 1.11 -9.08
CA ASN A 237 10.43 0.84 -10.25
C ASN A 237 10.79 -0.53 -10.87
N LEU A 238 9.81 -1.40 -11.00
CA LEU A 238 9.97 -2.73 -11.59
C LEU A 238 9.83 -2.75 -13.12
N ASN A 239 9.25 -1.70 -13.72
CA ASN A 239 9.14 -1.56 -15.16
C ASN A 239 10.08 -0.45 -15.67
N PRO A 240 11.28 -0.79 -16.16
CA PRO A 240 12.25 0.19 -16.65
C PRO A 240 11.73 1.09 -17.77
N ASN A 241 10.73 0.61 -18.54
CA ASN A 241 10.14 1.38 -19.64
C ASN A 241 9.21 2.49 -19.14
N ASN A 242 8.84 2.53 -17.85
CA ASN A 242 7.88 3.47 -17.26
C ASN A 242 6.50 3.49 -17.95
N ASP A 243 6.13 2.41 -18.62
CA ASP A 243 4.87 2.29 -19.37
C ASP A 243 4.22 0.91 -19.11
N PRO A 244 3.34 0.82 -18.10
CA PRO A 244 3.18 1.79 -17.01
C PRO A 244 4.33 1.70 -15.98
N PRO A 245 4.55 2.74 -15.18
CA PRO A 245 5.42 2.65 -14.00
C PRO A 245 4.84 1.63 -13.02
N VAL A 246 5.70 0.75 -12.48
CA VAL A 246 5.31 -0.26 -11.48
C VAL A 246 6.15 -0.03 -10.23
N ILE A 247 5.59 0.70 -9.27
CA ILE A 247 6.38 1.33 -8.20
C ILE A 247 6.02 0.75 -6.84
N TYR A 248 7.04 0.26 -6.11
CA TYR A 248 6.99 0.27 -4.66
C TYR A 248 7.52 1.62 -4.17
N PRO A 249 6.76 2.37 -3.34
CA PRO A 249 7.23 3.61 -2.76
C PRO A 249 8.28 3.32 -1.69
N GLY A 250 8.27 2.12 -1.12
CA GLY A 250 9.02 1.75 0.07
C GLY A 250 8.27 2.12 1.34
N SER A 251 8.83 1.75 2.48
CA SER A 251 8.37 2.20 3.78
C SER A 251 8.62 3.70 3.94
N ILE A 252 7.77 4.38 4.71
CA ILE A 252 7.96 5.81 5.02
C ILE A 252 9.09 6.04 6.02
N GLU A 253 9.51 4.99 6.72
CA GLU A 253 10.62 5.01 7.67
C GLU A 253 11.23 3.60 7.79
N ARG A 254 12.49 3.55 8.20
CA ARG A 254 13.29 2.32 8.38
C ARG A 254 12.65 1.39 9.41
N VAL A 255 12.13 0.25 8.95
CA VAL A 255 11.46 -0.71 9.85
C VAL A 255 12.49 -1.51 10.64
N ASP A 256 13.61 -1.87 10.01
CA ASP A 256 14.74 -2.53 10.66
C ASP A 256 16.11 -1.99 10.19
N PHE A 257 17.19 -2.50 10.80
CA PHE A 257 18.56 -2.05 10.53
C PHE A 257 19.05 -2.33 9.11
N SER A 258 18.44 -3.27 8.37
CA SER A 258 18.84 -3.53 6.98
C SER A 258 18.50 -2.37 6.05
N GLU A 259 17.57 -1.51 6.47
CA GLU A 259 17.11 -0.34 5.73
C GLU A 259 17.90 0.94 6.06
N GLU A 260 18.94 0.88 6.91
CA GLU A 260 19.72 2.04 7.38
C GLU A 260 20.12 2.98 6.23
N LYS A 261 20.62 2.42 5.13
CA LYS A 261 21.14 3.16 3.97
C LYS A 261 20.09 3.50 2.92
N GLU A 262 18.82 3.17 3.17
CA GLU A 262 17.75 3.40 2.22
C GLU A 262 17.13 4.78 2.43
N GLU A 263 16.74 5.38 1.30
CA GLU A 263 15.97 6.61 1.26
C GLU A 263 14.48 6.27 1.45
N LYS A 264 13.76 7.09 2.21
CA LYS A 264 12.41 6.80 2.71
C LYS A 264 11.45 7.96 2.46
N GLY A 265 10.15 7.63 2.31
CA GLY A 265 9.08 8.61 2.12
C GLY A 265 7.96 8.11 1.21
N TYR A 266 7.51 8.97 0.29
CA TYR A 266 6.34 8.75 -0.56
C TYR A 266 6.62 9.08 -2.04
N VAL A 267 5.74 8.62 -2.92
CA VAL A 267 5.73 8.95 -4.35
C VAL A 267 4.65 9.99 -4.60
N LEU A 268 5.05 11.17 -5.06
CA LEU A 268 4.13 12.15 -5.61
C LEU A 268 4.13 12.04 -7.13
N LEU A 269 2.94 11.81 -7.70
CA LEU A 269 2.77 11.72 -9.14
C LEU A 269 1.65 12.62 -9.65
N THR A 270 1.74 12.99 -10.92
CA THR A 270 0.67 13.69 -11.64
C THR A 270 0.28 12.87 -12.85
N LEU A 271 -1.01 12.53 -12.93
CA LEU A 271 -1.60 11.76 -14.00
C LEU A 271 -2.41 12.67 -14.93
N LYS A 272 -2.23 12.41 -16.21
CA LYS A 272 -3.23 12.61 -17.25
C LYS A 272 -3.34 11.26 -17.97
N LYS A 273 -4.49 10.93 -18.54
CA LYS A 273 -4.65 9.72 -19.35
C LYS A 273 -3.47 9.59 -20.35
N GLU A 274 -2.86 8.40 -20.41
CA GLU A 274 -1.70 8.05 -21.25
C GLU A 274 -0.42 8.85 -20.96
N LYS A 275 -0.36 9.60 -19.85
CA LYS A 275 0.83 10.40 -19.53
C LYS A 275 1.04 10.56 -18.03
N LEU A 276 2.05 9.84 -17.52
CA LEU A 276 2.71 10.18 -16.27
C LEU A 276 3.57 11.43 -16.49
N ILE A 277 3.33 12.48 -15.70
CA ILE A 277 3.99 13.79 -15.90
C ILE A 277 5.21 13.99 -14.98
N GLY A 278 5.29 13.25 -13.87
CA GLY A 278 6.46 13.24 -12.99
C GLY A 278 6.27 12.29 -11.82
N ILE A 279 7.38 11.67 -11.39
CA ILE A 279 7.50 10.97 -10.11
C ILE A 279 8.56 11.74 -9.33
N PHE A 280 8.19 12.28 -8.17
CA PHE A 280 9.17 12.83 -7.25
C PHE A 280 9.56 11.72 -6.27
N PRO A 281 10.84 11.27 -6.25
CA PRO A 281 11.30 10.26 -5.32
C PRO A 281 11.28 10.76 -3.87
N PRO A 282 11.24 9.83 -2.91
CA PRO A 282 10.86 10.08 -1.54
C PRO A 282 12.04 10.64 -0.76
N TYR A 283 12.10 11.95 -0.54
CA TYR A 283 13.04 12.51 0.41
C TYR A 283 12.28 13.20 1.52
N LEU A 284 11.87 12.42 2.52
CA LEU A 284 11.71 12.97 3.85
C LEU A 284 13.14 13.29 4.33
N LEU A 285 13.48 14.58 4.45
CA LEU A 285 14.77 15.00 4.99
C LEU A 285 15.00 14.26 6.31
N ALA A 286 16.12 13.54 6.40
CA ALA A 286 16.49 12.80 7.60
C ALA A 286 16.43 13.76 8.80
N LEU A 287 15.55 13.47 9.75
CA LEU A 287 15.66 14.04 11.09
C LEU A 287 16.87 13.33 11.72
N PHE A 288 17.99 14.05 11.77
CA PHE A 288 19.24 13.63 12.41
C PHE A 288 19.08 13.48 13.92
#